data_AF-A0A9Q4KVJ9-F1
#
_entry.id   AF-A0A9Q4KVJ9-F1
#
_cell.length_a   1.000
_cell.length_b   1.000
_cell.length_c   1.000
_cell.angle_alpha   90.00
_cell.angle_beta   90.00
_cell.angle_gamma   90.00
#
_symmetry.space_group_name_H-M   'P 1'
#
loop_
_entity.id
_entity.type
_entity.pdbx_description
1 polymer ?
#
loop_
_entity_poly.entity_id
_entity_poly.type
_entity_poly.pdbx_seq_one_letter_code
_entity_poly.pdbx_strand_id
1 'polypeptide(L)'
;MKLLKIYIVVACCVLLTGTAAGYTIAFTVTPPETMPGGMVTITGTSSIPAGYADEAVLYREVPNYPPKDAGRYPFTITEGGNWGFTIDTTGFLPSTYKIQLSKSADYPYGSSAVLMQTFVVTAPPETPPSVATPAPTPMATTPPEEIPTLIIPPEPTTSPVSMATALAATGICALAFAYEFRRRDE
;
A
#
# COMPACT_ATOMS: atom_id res chain seq x y z
N MET A 1 43.08 23.76 29.68
CA MET A 1 41.65 23.42 29.99
C MET A 1 40.70 23.47 28.79
N LYS A 2 40.92 24.27 27.73
CA LYS A 2 40.01 24.33 26.55
C LYS A 2 40.05 23.06 25.68
N LEU A 3 41.23 22.46 25.49
CA LEU A 3 41.42 21.22 24.71
C LEU A 3 40.72 20.00 25.32
N LEU A 4 40.75 19.83 26.65
CA LEU A 4 40.10 18.71 27.33
C LEU A 4 38.58 18.69 27.12
N LYS A 5 37.94 19.87 27.12
CA LYS A 5 36.50 20.00 26.87
C LYS A 5 36.13 19.60 25.44
N ILE A 6 36.98 19.97 24.47
CA ILE A 6 36.80 19.58 23.06
C ILE A 6 36.92 18.06 22.92
N TYR A 7 37.91 17.43 23.56
CA TYR A 7 38.06 15.98 23.55
C TYR A 7 36.88 15.25 24.18
N ILE A 8 36.33 15.76 25.28
CA ILE A 8 35.14 15.17 25.92
C ILE A 8 33.92 15.29 25.02
N VAL A 9 33.71 16.43 24.36
CA VAL A 9 32.59 16.62 23.43
C VAL A 9 32.72 15.70 22.21
N VAL A 10 33.92 15.60 21.62
CA VAL A 10 34.17 14.71 20.47
C VAL A 10 34.00 13.23 20.87
N ALA A 11 34.53 12.82 22.02
CA ALA A 11 34.33 11.46 22.54
C ALA A 11 32.85 11.16 22.81
N CYS A 12 32.10 12.12 23.34
CA CYS A 12 30.65 11.97 23.56
C CYS A 12 29.89 11.87 22.24
N CYS A 13 30.24 12.67 21.22
CA CYS A 13 29.64 12.57 19.89
C CYS A 13 29.92 11.22 19.21
N VAL A 14 31.12 10.65 19.36
CA VAL A 14 31.47 9.33 18.81
C VAL A 14 30.79 8.19 19.58
N LEU A 15 30.57 8.33 20.89
CA LEU A 15 29.84 7.34 21.69
C LEU A 15 28.33 7.36 21.45
N LEU A 16 27.79 8.48 20.95
CA LEU A 16 26.37 8.64 20.63
C LEU A 16 26.00 8.21 19.21
N THR A 17 26.97 7.90 18.34
CA THR A 17 26.69 7.26 17.04
C THR A 17 26.50 5.76 17.20
N GLY A 18 25.59 5.35 18.09
CA GLY A 18 25.05 3.99 18.06
C GLY A 18 24.12 3.88 16.86
N THR A 19 24.43 3.01 15.91
CA THR A 19 23.47 2.67 14.85
C THR A 19 22.31 1.91 15.51
N ALA A 20 21.20 2.59 15.75
CA ALA A 20 19.95 1.95 16.09
C ALA A 20 19.45 1.18 14.85
N ALA A 21 20.03 0.01 14.58
CA ALA A 21 19.56 -0.89 13.56
C ALA A 21 18.30 -1.59 14.11
N GLY A 22 17.13 -1.01 13.80
CA GLY A 22 15.85 -1.65 14.11
C GLY A 22 15.62 -2.89 13.25
N TYR A 23 14.84 -3.83 13.75
CA TYR A 23 14.45 -5.03 13.01
C TYR A 23 13.57 -4.65 11.81
N THR A 24 13.70 -5.37 10.71
CA THR A 24 12.82 -5.19 9.56
C THR A 24 11.77 -6.29 9.51
N ILE A 25 10.57 -5.92 9.10
CA ILE A 25 9.50 -6.84 8.73
C ILE A 25 8.78 -6.22 7.56
N ALA A 26 8.57 -6.98 6.50
CA ALA A 26 7.87 -6.52 5.32
C ALA A 26 7.03 -7.65 4.74
N PHE A 27 5.95 -7.28 4.06
CA PHE A 27 5.07 -8.26 3.43
C PHE A 27 4.36 -7.68 2.22
N THR A 28 3.92 -8.61 1.38
CA THR A 28 3.12 -8.36 0.20
C THR A 28 1.83 -9.15 0.27
N VAL A 29 0.82 -8.64 -0.42
CA VAL A 29 -0.50 -9.25 -0.53
C VAL A 29 -0.69 -9.71 -1.96
N THR A 30 -1.13 -10.94 -2.17
CA THR A 30 -1.33 -11.50 -3.53
C THR A 30 -2.58 -12.38 -3.58
N PRO A 31 -3.55 -12.10 -4.48
CA PRO A 31 -3.65 -10.93 -5.34
C PRO A 31 -4.02 -9.64 -4.54
N PRO A 32 -3.76 -8.44 -5.08
CA PRO A 32 -4.17 -7.18 -4.44
C PRO A 32 -5.68 -6.93 -4.53
N GLU A 33 -6.37 -7.65 -5.41
CA GLU A 33 -7.82 -7.60 -5.58
C GLU A 33 -8.38 -9.02 -5.70
N THR A 34 -9.54 -9.26 -5.10
CA THR A 34 -10.21 -10.56 -5.13
C THR A 34 -11.72 -10.41 -5.05
N MET A 35 -12.45 -11.46 -5.41
CA MET A 35 -13.89 -11.54 -5.15
C MET A 35 -14.15 -12.21 -3.79
N PRO A 36 -15.35 -12.07 -3.20
CA PRO A 36 -15.75 -12.85 -2.04
C PRO A 36 -15.60 -14.36 -2.30
N GLY A 37 -14.99 -15.08 -1.37
CA GLY A 37 -14.68 -16.51 -1.50
C GLY A 37 -13.38 -16.83 -2.25
N GLY A 38 -12.62 -15.81 -2.65
CA GLY A 38 -11.27 -15.98 -3.17
C GLY A 38 -10.24 -16.20 -2.06
N MET A 39 -9.03 -16.61 -2.46
CA MET A 39 -7.90 -16.76 -1.55
C MET A 39 -6.93 -15.59 -1.71
N VAL A 40 -6.52 -15.00 -0.60
CA VAL A 40 -5.50 -13.95 -0.53
C VAL A 40 -4.32 -14.47 0.27
N THR A 41 -3.14 -14.54 -0.35
CA THR A 41 -1.92 -15.01 0.30
C THR A 41 -1.09 -13.83 0.73
N ILE A 42 -0.64 -13.89 1.99
CA ILE A 42 0.28 -12.94 2.59
C ILE A 42 1.62 -13.62 2.70
N THR A 43 2.63 -13.00 2.09
CA THR A 43 4.01 -13.49 2.16
C THR A 43 4.89 -12.36 2.65
N GLY A 44 5.72 -12.64 3.63
CA GLY A 44 6.60 -11.65 4.23
C GLY A 44 7.99 -12.18 4.52
N THR A 45 8.87 -11.21 4.72
CA THR A 45 10.26 -11.41 5.15
C THR A 45 10.54 -10.56 6.37
N SER A 46 11.48 -10.99 7.20
CA SER A 46 11.84 -10.30 8.42
C SER A 46 13.27 -10.61 8.83
N SER A 47 13.91 -9.68 9.54
CA SER A 47 15.18 -9.90 10.21
C SER A 47 15.04 -10.36 11.67
N ILE A 48 13.81 -10.55 12.16
CA ILE A 48 13.51 -11.04 13.50
C ILE A 48 13.90 -12.53 13.58
N PRO A 49 14.40 -13.03 14.73
CA PRO A 49 14.75 -14.43 14.89
C PRO A 49 13.59 -15.38 14.61
N ALA A 50 13.93 -16.55 14.06
CA ALA A 50 12.97 -17.62 13.86
C ALA A 50 12.31 -18.05 15.18
N GLY A 51 11.03 -18.43 15.11
CA GLY A 51 10.22 -18.79 16.26
C GLY A 51 9.45 -17.64 16.89
N TYR A 52 9.69 -16.39 16.47
CA TYR A 52 8.80 -15.28 16.82
C TYR A 52 7.41 -15.51 16.21
N ALA A 53 6.36 -15.37 17.03
CA ALA A 53 4.97 -15.54 16.63
C ALA A 53 4.16 -14.33 17.06
N ASP A 54 3.25 -13.89 16.21
CA ASP A 54 2.38 -12.74 16.43
C ASP A 54 1.10 -12.89 15.57
N GLU A 55 0.19 -11.93 15.69
CA GLU A 55 -1.04 -11.88 14.91
C GLU A 55 -1.07 -10.65 14.00
N ALA A 56 -1.46 -10.88 12.76
CA ALA A 56 -1.89 -9.82 11.87
C ALA A 56 -3.37 -9.53 12.11
N VAL A 57 -3.73 -8.26 12.30
CA VAL A 57 -5.12 -7.83 12.46
C VAL A 57 -5.66 -7.33 11.13
N LEU A 58 -6.81 -7.83 10.74
CA LEU A 58 -7.51 -7.43 9.53
C LEU A 58 -8.60 -6.42 9.89
N TYR A 59 -8.60 -5.27 9.23
CA TYR A 59 -9.63 -4.26 9.36
C TYR A 59 -10.34 -4.08 8.02
N ARG A 60 -11.66 -4.04 8.05
CA ARG A 60 -12.47 -3.61 6.91
C ARG A 60 -12.68 -2.10 6.98
N GLU A 61 -12.40 -1.41 5.89
CA GLU A 61 -12.75 0.00 5.76
C GLU A 61 -14.25 0.14 5.53
N VAL A 62 -14.87 1.12 6.18
CA VAL A 62 -16.30 1.41 6.05
C VAL A 62 -16.44 2.90 5.79
N PRO A 63 -17.05 3.33 4.67
CA PRO A 63 -17.21 4.76 4.38
C PRO A 63 -17.94 5.48 5.50
N ASN A 64 -17.39 6.59 5.99
CA ASN A 64 -17.93 7.41 7.07
C ASN A 64 -17.98 6.76 8.47
N TYR A 65 -17.36 5.60 8.65
CA TYR A 65 -17.28 4.93 9.95
C TYR A 65 -15.83 4.51 10.27
N PRO A 66 -15.49 4.33 11.56
CA PRO A 66 -14.21 3.75 11.93
C PRO A 66 -14.01 2.36 11.27
N PRO A 67 -12.77 1.98 10.93
CA PRO A 67 -12.47 0.65 10.43
C PRO A 67 -12.98 -0.43 11.41
N LYS A 68 -13.61 -1.46 10.86
CA LYS A 68 -14.18 -2.55 11.64
C LYS A 68 -13.19 -3.72 11.69
N ASP A 69 -12.95 -4.28 12.87
CA ASP A 69 -12.21 -5.54 13.01
C ASP A 69 -12.92 -6.64 12.20
N ALA A 70 -12.16 -7.28 11.32
CA ALA A 70 -12.62 -8.32 10.39
C ALA A 70 -11.95 -9.67 10.63
N GLY A 71 -10.95 -9.76 11.53
CA GLY A 71 -10.27 -11.01 11.82
C GLY A 71 -8.84 -10.85 12.32
N ARG A 72 -8.30 -11.95 12.85
CA ARG A 72 -6.92 -12.06 13.34
C ARG A 72 -6.30 -13.31 12.73
N TYR A 73 -5.08 -13.16 12.22
CA TYR A 73 -4.38 -14.21 11.51
C TYR A 73 -3.01 -14.42 12.16
N PRO A 74 -2.80 -15.55 12.85
CA PRO A 74 -1.51 -15.85 13.45
C PRO A 74 -0.49 -16.13 12.36
N PHE A 75 0.74 -15.69 12.59
CA PHE A 75 1.88 -16.04 11.76
C PHE A 75 3.09 -16.35 12.65
N THR A 76 4.05 -17.08 12.10
CA THR A 76 5.30 -17.40 12.78
C THR A 76 6.45 -17.22 11.80
N ILE A 77 7.52 -16.59 12.27
CA ILE A 77 8.73 -16.37 11.48
C ILE A 77 9.52 -17.68 11.46
N THR A 78 9.75 -18.20 10.26
CA THR A 78 10.54 -19.42 10.06
C THR A 78 12.03 -19.10 10.03
N GLU A 79 12.85 -20.16 10.00
CA GLU A 79 14.26 -20.02 9.67
C GLU A 79 14.43 -19.30 8.32
N GLY A 80 15.42 -18.41 8.24
CA GLY A 80 15.62 -17.53 7.09
C GLY A 80 14.71 -16.30 7.05
N GLY A 81 13.86 -16.08 8.06
CA GLY A 81 13.09 -14.85 8.21
C GLY A 81 11.80 -14.80 7.39
N ASN A 82 11.41 -15.89 6.74
CA ASN A 82 10.18 -15.95 5.96
C ASN A 82 8.97 -16.19 6.85
N TRP A 83 7.80 -15.68 6.43
CA TRP A 83 6.54 -15.94 7.10
C TRP A 83 5.38 -15.70 6.14
N GLY A 84 4.21 -16.20 6.47
CA GLY A 84 3.03 -16.00 5.65
C GLY A 84 1.80 -16.75 6.15
N PHE A 85 0.66 -16.39 5.59
CA PHE A 85 -0.63 -17.03 5.85
C PHE A 85 -1.59 -16.76 4.69
N THR A 86 -2.69 -17.50 4.63
CA THR A 86 -3.73 -17.32 3.62
C THR A 86 -5.03 -16.91 4.28
N ILE A 87 -5.72 -15.96 3.65
CA ILE A 87 -7.04 -15.46 4.04
C ILE A 87 -8.06 -16.00 3.02
N ASP A 88 -9.05 -16.73 3.51
CA ASP A 88 -10.28 -17.04 2.77
C ASP A 88 -11.24 -15.86 2.92
N THR A 89 -11.62 -15.24 1.80
CA THR A 89 -12.52 -14.08 1.79
C THR A 89 -14.00 -14.48 1.71
N THR A 90 -14.33 -15.74 1.99
CA THR A 90 -15.73 -16.19 2.06
C THR A 90 -16.52 -15.35 3.06
N GLY A 91 -17.63 -14.78 2.59
CA GLY A 91 -18.49 -13.90 3.40
C GLY A 91 -17.98 -12.47 3.56
N PHE A 92 -16.85 -12.11 2.93
CA PHE A 92 -16.37 -10.73 2.95
C PHE A 92 -17.29 -9.86 2.08
N LEU A 93 -17.64 -8.68 2.59
CA LEU A 93 -18.36 -7.68 1.79
C LEU A 93 -17.40 -6.93 0.88
N PRO A 94 -17.87 -6.44 -0.28
CA PRO A 94 -17.07 -5.56 -1.14
C PRO A 94 -16.61 -4.33 -0.36
N SER A 95 -15.29 -4.19 -0.20
CA SER A 95 -14.63 -3.07 0.47
C SER A 95 -13.11 -3.20 0.35
N THR A 96 -12.40 -2.16 0.78
CA THR A 96 -10.97 -2.21 1.06
C THR A 96 -10.74 -2.87 2.43
N TYR A 97 -9.85 -3.84 2.47
CA TYR A 97 -9.39 -4.48 3.70
C TYR A 97 -7.93 -4.11 3.94
N LYS A 98 -7.61 -3.82 5.21
CA LYS A 98 -6.31 -3.37 5.67
C LYS A 98 -5.75 -4.37 6.66
N ILE A 99 -4.59 -4.92 6.34
CA ILE A 99 -3.84 -5.82 7.21
C ILE A 99 -2.86 -4.97 7.99
N GLN A 100 -2.81 -5.16 9.30
CA GLN A 100 -1.93 -4.44 10.19
C GLN A 100 -1.19 -5.41 11.11
N LEU A 101 0.14 -5.26 11.18
CA LEU A 101 0.97 -5.96 12.14
C LEU A 101 1.13 -5.12 13.41
N SER A 102 1.15 -5.79 14.56
CA SER A 102 1.38 -5.14 15.84
C SER A 102 2.85 -4.72 15.99
N LYS A 103 3.09 -3.60 16.66
CA LYS A 103 4.45 -3.22 17.07
C LYS A 103 4.87 -4.10 18.25
N SER A 104 6.03 -4.73 18.12
CA SER A 104 6.64 -5.50 19.20
C SER A 104 7.48 -4.60 20.10
N ALA A 105 7.39 -4.78 21.42
CA ALA A 105 8.26 -4.11 22.38
C ALA A 105 9.65 -4.76 22.41
N ASP A 106 9.72 -6.08 22.24
CA ASP A 106 10.96 -6.87 22.28
C ASP A 106 11.79 -6.71 21.00
N TYR A 107 11.11 -6.46 19.86
CA TYR A 107 11.73 -6.27 18.56
C TYR A 107 11.34 -4.91 17.97
N PRO A 108 12.05 -3.82 18.32
CA PRO A 108 11.76 -2.50 17.80
C PRO A 108 12.01 -2.45 16.29
N TYR A 109 10.98 -2.11 15.53
CA TYR A 109 11.06 -2.06 14.07
C TYR A 109 11.79 -0.81 13.57
N GLY A 110 12.64 -1.00 12.57
CA GLY A 110 13.31 0.07 11.83
C GLY A 110 12.37 0.82 10.89
N SER A 111 12.86 1.93 10.31
CA SER A 111 12.09 2.77 9.40
C SER A 111 11.69 2.10 8.08
N SER A 112 12.35 1.01 7.70
CA SER A 112 12.07 0.23 6.50
C SER A 112 11.02 -0.86 6.70
N ALA A 113 10.45 -1.00 7.90
CA ALA A 113 9.42 -1.98 8.16
C ALA A 113 8.08 -1.59 7.51
N VAL A 114 7.45 -2.56 6.84
CA VAL A 114 6.10 -2.45 6.28
C VAL A 114 5.15 -3.15 7.23
N LEU A 115 4.37 -2.37 7.98
CA LEU A 115 3.44 -2.88 9.00
C LEU A 115 1.99 -2.90 8.53
N MET A 116 1.72 -2.31 7.38
CA MET A 116 0.37 -2.13 6.87
C MET A 116 0.34 -2.34 5.36
N GLN A 117 -0.64 -3.10 4.89
CA GLN A 117 -0.96 -3.29 3.48
C GLN A 117 -2.47 -3.39 3.30
N THR A 118 -2.94 -3.20 2.08
CA THR A 118 -4.36 -3.31 1.74
C THR A 118 -4.58 -4.27 0.58
N PHE A 119 -5.80 -4.81 0.51
CA PHE A 119 -6.34 -5.47 -0.67
C PHE A 119 -7.81 -5.15 -0.81
N VAL A 120 -8.33 -5.23 -2.02
CA VAL A 120 -9.72 -4.89 -2.33
C VAL A 120 -10.52 -6.17 -2.55
N VAL A 121 -11.68 -6.25 -1.91
CA VAL A 121 -12.71 -7.22 -2.27
C VAL A 121 -13.71 -6.53 -3.19
N THR A 122 -13.81 -6.97 -4.43
CA THR A 122 -14.72 -6.39 -5.43
C THR A 122 -16.06 -7.09 -5.43
N ALA A 123 -17.12 -6.39 -5.85
CA ALA A 123 -18.41 -7.04 -6.04
C ALA A 123 -18.33 -8.06 -7.19
N PRO A 124 -19.07 -9.18 -7.11
CA PRO A 124 -19.27 -10.04 -8.27
C PRO A 124 -19.80 -9.21 -9.43
N PRO A 125 -19.40 -9.50 -10.68
CA PRO A 125 -19.97 -8.83 -11.84
C PRO A 125 -21.49 -8.99 -11.79
N GLU A 126 -22.22 -7.88 -11.83
CA GLU A 126 -23.67 -7.91 -11.93
C GLU A 126 -24.02 -8.71 -13.19
N THR A 127 -24.69 -9.85 -13.01
CA THR A 127 -25.26 -10.54 -14.16
C THR A 127 -26.37 -9.62 -14.67
N PRO A 128 -26.30 -9.10 -15.91
CA PRO A 128 -27.36 -8.26 -16.42
C PRO A 128 -28.69 -9.03 -16.31
N PRO A 129 -29.81 -8.36 -15.97
CA PRO A 129 -31.10 -9.01 -15.90
C PRO A 129 -31.31 -9.74 -17.23
N SER A 130 -31.59 -11.04 -17.17
CA SER A 130 -31.98 -11.82 -18.34
C SER A 130 -33.19 -11.10 -18.94
N VAL A 131 -32.94 -10.34 -20.01
CA VAL A 131 -34.00 -9.79 -20.83
C VAL A 131 -34.65 -11.00 -21.45
N ALA A 132 -35.74 -11.48 -20.85
CA ALA A 132 -36.57 -12.51 -21.44
C ALA A 132 -36.87 -12.03 -22.86
N THR A 133 -36.32 -12.72 -23.86
CA THR A 133 -36.67 -12.49 -25.24
C THR A 133 -38.18 -12.63 -25.32
N PRO A 134 -38.95 -11.57 -25.66
CA PRO A 134 -40.37 -11.75 -25.89
C PRO A 134 -40.51 -12.81 -26.99
N ALA A 135 -41.35 -13.81 -26.75
CA ALA A 135 -41.67 -14.84 -27.73
C ALA A 135 -41.98 -14.18 -29.09
N PRO A 136 -41.50 -14.72 -30.22
CA PRO A 136 -41.73 -14.10 -31.51
C PRO A 136 -43.23 -13.99 -31.76
N THR A 137 -43.75 -12.76 -31.77
CA THR A 137 -45.07 -12.45 -32.30
C THR A 137 -45.09 -12.92 -33.77
N PRO A 138 -46.09 -13.71 -34.22
CA PRO A 138 -46.15 -14.15 -35.60
C PRO A 138 -46.14 -12.95 -36.55
N MET A 139 -45.26 -13.01 -37.55
CA MET A 139 -44.98 -11.93 -38.49
C MET A 139 -46.25 -11.42 -39.17
N ALA A 140 -46.55 -10.14 -38.98
CA ALA A 140 -47.34 -9.37 -39.93
C ALA A 140 -46.38 -8.77 -40.96
N THR A 141 -46.48 -9.23 -42.20
CA THR A 141 -45.78 -8.71 -43.38
C THR A 141 -46.17 -7.26 -43.63
N THR A 142 -45.20 -6.34 -43.59
CA THR A 142 -45.37 -4.95 -44.05
C THR A 142 -44.17 -4.55 -44.93
N PRO A 143 -44.37 -3.82 -46.05
CA PRO A 143 -43.35 -3.60 -47.11
C PRO A 143 -42.19 -2.67 -46.70
N PRO A 144 -41.08 -2.64 -47.48
CA PRO A 144 -39.83 -1.99 -47.08
C PRO A 144 -39.93 -0.46 -47.17
N GLU A 145 -39.73 0.22 -46.05
CA GLU A 145 -39.61 1.68 -45.98
C GLU A 145 -38.13 2.10 -45.91
N GLU A 146 -37.87 3.19 -46.63
CA GLU A 146 -36.62 3.67 -47.19
C GLU A 146 -35.62 4.20 -46.15
N ILE A 147 -34.32 3.98 -46.37
CA ILE A 147 -33.21 4.42 -45.51
C ILE A 147 -32.90 5.89 -45.79
N PRO A 148 -32.91 6.80 -44.79
CA PRO A 148 -32.21 8.08 -44.90
C PRO A 148 -30.84 7.98 -44.21
N THR A 149 -29.80 8.10 -45.02
CA THR A 149 -28.40 8.27 -44.61
C THR A 149 -28.22 9.49 -43.70
N LEU A 150 -27.85 9.27 -42.43
CA LEU A 150 -27.46 10.36 -41.53
C LEU A 150 -25.97 10.65 -41.70
N ILE A 151 -25.67 11.86 -42.16
CA ILE A 151 -24.33 12.42 -42.35
C ILE A 151 -23.72 12.71 -40.97
N ILE A 152 -22.56 12.11 -40.67
CA ILE A 152 -21.77 12.38 -39.45
C ILE A 152 -20.76 13.51 -39.76
N PRO A 153 -20.81 14.67 -39.06
CA PRO A 153 -19.73 15.66 -39.10
C PRO A 153 -18.54 15.20 -38.23
N PRO A 154 -17.28 15.47 -38.62
CA PRO A 154 -16.12 15.12 -37.80
C PRO A 154 -15.98 16.03 -36.58
N GLU A 155 -15.83 15.43 -35.41
CA GLU A 155 -15.57 16.12 -34.14
C GLU A 155 -14.08 16.52 -34.02
N PRO A 156 -13.77 17.74 -33.55
CA PRO A 156 -12.39 18.23 -33.47
C PRO A 156 -11.63 17.67 -32.27
N THR A 157 -10.52 17.00 -32.55
CA THR A 157 -9.51 16.60 -31.56
C THR A 157 -8.90 17.84 -30.90
N THR A 158 -9.12 18.03 -29.60
CA THR A 158 -8.37 18.99 -28.80
C THR A 158 -7.56 18.26 -27.72
N SER A 159 -6.25 18.23 -27.95
CA SER A 159 -5.24 17.98 -26.91
C SER A 159 -5.17 19.16 -25.95
N PRO A 160 -4.96 18.93 -24.64
CA PRO A 160 -4.25 19.88 -23.81
C PRO A 160 -2.81 19.44 -23.54
N VAL A 161 -1.90 20.39 -23.77
CA VAL A 161 -0.47 20.35 -23.44
C VAL A 161 -0.26 20.80 -21.98
N SER A 162 0.83 20.31 -21.38
CA SER A 162 1.70 20.98 -20.40
C SER A 162 1.58 20.56 -18.93
N MET A 163 2.66 20.02 -18.37
CA MET A 163 3.60 20.87 -17.62
C MET A 163 4.93 20.14 -17.31
N ALA A 164 6.02 20.85 -17.59
CA ALA A 164 7.36 20.54 -17.13
C ALA A 164 7.56 20.96 -15.66
N THR A 165 8.57 20.35 -15.03
CA THR A 165 9.58 20.96 -14.12
C THR A 165 9.76 20.11 -12.85
N ALA A 166 10.90 19.40 -12.77
CA ALA A 166 11.43 18.89 -11.51
C ALA A 166 12.85 19.44 -11.33
N LEU A 167 13.01 20.33 -10.35
CA LEU A 167 14.27 20.95 -9.95
C LEU A 167 14.53 20.66 -8.46
N ALA A 168 15.76 20.23 -8.18
CA ALA A 168 16.54 20.38 -6.95
C ALA A 168 16.07 19.67 -5.64
N ALA A 169 16.84 18.66 -5.23
CA ALA A 169 16.94 18.22 -3.83
C ALA A 169 18.32 17.64 -3.50
N THR A 170 19.36 18.46 -3.57
CA THR A 170 20.68 18.19 -2.95
C THR A 170 21.22 19.50 -2.42
N GLY A 171 20.95 19.83 -1.16
CA GLY A 171 21.37 21.13 -0.62
C GLY A 171 21.14 21.38 0.87
N ILE A 172 21.06 20.34 1.72
CA ILE A 172 20.87 20.55 3.18
C ILE A 172 22.09 20.11 4.02
N CYS A 173 22.99 19.26 3.51
CA CYS A 173 24.19 18.88 4.29
C CYS A 173 25.35 19.90 4.27
N ALA A 174 25.33 20.92 3.39
CA ALA A 174 26.44 21.88 3.28
C ALA A 174 26.31 23.12 4.20
N LEU A 175 25.12 23.42 4.71
CA LEU A 175 24.90 24.64 5.52
C LEU A 175 25.30 24.49 6.99
N ALA A 176 25.36 23.27 7.53
CA ALA A 176 25.86 23.04 8.89
C ALA A 176 27.39 23.17 8.99
N PHE A 177 28.13 22.90 7.91
CA PHE A 177 29.59 23.01 7.90
C PHE A 177 30.09 24.46 7.69
N ALA A 178 29.34 25.31 7.00
CA ALA A 178 29.73 26.70 6.78
C ALA A 178 29.51 27.60 8.02
N TYR A 179 28.51 27.29 8.86
CA TYR A 179 28.21 28.09 10.05
C TYR A 179 29.27 27.93 11.15
N GLU A 180 29.83 26.74 11.34
CA GLU A 180 30.85 26.50 12.37
C GLU A 180 32.27 26.93 11.96
N PHE A 181 32.55 27.08 10.67
CA PHE A 181 33.85 27.64 10.25
C PHE A 181 33.90 29.16 10.49
N ARG A 182 32.78 29.87 10.25
CA ARG A 182 32.72 31.34 10.43
C ARG A 182 32.78 31.78 11.89
N ARG A 183 32.35 30.94 12.83
CA ARG A 183 32.37 31.25 14.27
C ARG A 183 33.75 31.05 14.92
N ARG A 184 34.74 30.51 14.21
CA ARG A 184 36.10 30.33 14.73
C ARG A 184 37.07 31.45 14.36
N ASP A 185 36.68 32.34 13.46
CA ASP A 185 37.53 33.43 12.97
C ASP A 185 37.15 34.81 13.57
N GLU A 186 36.25 34.85 14.57
CA GLU A 186 35.96 36.00 15.45
C GLU A 186 36.36 35.66 16.91
#